data_AF-A0A432M3Z9-F1
#
_entry.id   AF-A0A432M3Z9-F1
#
_cell.length_a   1.000
_cell.length_b   1.000
_cell.length_c   1.000
_cell.angle_alpha   90.00
_cell.angle_beta   90.00
_cell.angle_gamma   90.00
#
_symmetry.space_group_name_H-M   'P 1'
#
loop_
_entity.id
_entity.type
_entity.pdbx_description
1 polymer ?
#
loop_
_entity_poly.entity_id
_entity_poly.type
_entity_poly.pdbx_seq_one_letter_code
_entity_poly.pdbx_strand_id
1 'polypeptide(L)'
;MAEGPRFSIEGGESFLGGYFTWNDGAPTVFAEAVFDAHPMGNSAFTWAPDITAGWIDGRDNISRFRYARYTTRDHIWMLAGGVRFQYGAPDAWYRRLFFSFQPSLHTGRTQGLSSSYEFTSTLGWQAEHWMLGLRHISNGFLHMPNRGENMLLVGVTF
;
A
#
# COMPACT_ATOMS: atom_id res chain seq x y z
N MET A 1 0.43 -26.85 13.21
CA MET A 1 1.59 -25.99 13.49
C MET A 1 1.24 -24.63 12.90
N ALA A 2 1.50 -23.52 13.59
CA ALA A 2 1.37 -22.20 12.97
C ALA A 2 2.41 -22.11 11.85
N GLU A 3 1.99 -21.76 10.63
CA GLU A 3 2.95 -21.46 9.58
C GLU A 3 3.59 -20.10 9.88
N GLY A 4 4.85 -19.90 9.50
CA GLY A 4 5.49 -18.61 9.65
C GLY A 4 4.80 -17.54 8.80
N PRO A 5 5.07 -16.24 9.03
CA PRO A 5 4.53 -15.20 8.16
C PRO A 5 4.95 -15.45 6.71
N ARG A 6 3.99 -15.26 5.80
CA ARG A 6 4.20 -15.30 4.36
C ARG A 6 4.71 -13.94 3.90
N PHE A 7 5.76 -13.92 3.10
CA PHE A 7 6.44 -12.68 2.75
C PHE A 7 6.29 -12.35 1.28
N SER A 8 6.07 -11.08 0.97
CA SER A 8 6.01 -10.55 -0.39
C SER A 8 7.00 -9.41 -0.57
N ILE A 9 7.64 -9.35 -1.74
CA ILE A 9 8.31 -8.14 -2.24
C ILE A 9 7.51 -7.62 -3.42
N GLU A 10 7.16 -6.34 -3.38
CA GLU A 10 6.29 -5.66 -4.35
C GLU A 10 7.01 -4.46 -4.93
N GLY A 11 6.87 -4.24 -6.23
CA GLY A 11 7.40 -3.05 -6.91
C GLY A 11 6.38 -2.47 -7.87
N GLY A 12 6.51 -1.18 -8.16
CA GLY A 12 5.64 -0.52 -9.12
C GLY A 12 5.89 0.99 -9.21
N GLU A 13 4.83 1.70 -9.58
CA GLU A 13 4.84 3.17 -9.68
C GLU A 13 3.77 3.80 -8.81
N SER A 14 4.12 4.94 -8.20
CA SER A 14 3.27 5.80 -7.40
C SER A 14 2.89 7.07 -8.14
N PHE A 15 1.59 7.37 -8.15
CA PHE A 15 0.99 8.52 -8.81
C PHE A 15 0.32 9.43 -7.79
N LEU A 16 0.62 10.73 -7.89
CA LEU A 16 0.13 11.74 -6.96
C LEU A 16 -1.32 12.11 -7.25
N GLY A 17 -2.22 11.87 -6.29
CA GLY A 17 -3.66 12.11 -6.45
C GLY A 17 -4.26 11.34 -7.61
N GLY A 18 -5.25 11.91 -8.28
CA GLY A 18 -5.92 11.29 -9.44
C GLY A 18 -5.19 11.49 -10.77
N TYR A 19 -3.95 12.00 -10.77
CA TYR A 19 -3.20 12.30 -11.98
C TYR A 19 -2.36 11.10 -12.39
N PHE A 20 -2.95 10.21 -13.20
CA PHE A 20 -2.22 9.15 -13.90
C PHE A 20 -1.63 9.69 -15.20
N THR A 21 -0.60 10.52 -15.09
CA THR A 21 0.18 10.93 -16.27
C THR A 21 1.38 10.00 -16.42
N TRP A 22 1.61 9.49 -17.63
CA TRP A 22 2.69 8.53 -17.94
C TRP A 22 4.10 8.96 -17.53
N ASN A 23 4.33 10.26 -17.30
CA ASN A 23 5.65 10.80 -16.91
C ASN A 23 5.70 11.34 -15.47
N ASP A 24 4.66 11.14 -14.65
CA ASP A 24 4.55 11.67 -13.28
C ASP A 24 4.63 10.58 -12.19
N GLY A 25 4.92 9.33 -12.60
CA GLY A 25 5.14 8.20 -11.70
C GLY A 25 6.43 8.36 -10.90
N ALA A 26 6.43 7.85 -9.67
CA ALA A 26 7.65 7.59 -8.90
C ALA A 26 7.81 6.09 -8.65
N PRO A 27 9.01 5.53 -8.87
CA PRO A 27 9.30 4.17 -8.46
C PRO A 27 8.98 3.94 -6.99
N THR A 28 8.43 2.77 -6.69
CA THR A 28 8.11 2.37 -5.32
C THR A 28 8.38 0.89 -5.10
N VAL A 29 8.77 0.54 -3.88
CA VAL A 29 9.04 -0.84 -3.45
C VAL A 29 8.52 -1.06 -2.04
N PHE A 30 7.95 -2.24 -1.81
CA PHE A 30 7.44 -2.66 -0.52
C PHE A 30 7.86 -4.09 -0.20
N ALA A 31 8.04 -4.34 1.09
CA ALA A 31 8.12 -5.68 1.66
C ALA A 31 6.95 -5.85 2.63
N GLU A 32 6.19 -6.92 2.46
CA GLU A 32 5.02 -7.22 3.27
C GLU A 32 5.18 -8.59 3.95
N ALA A 33 4.78 -8.67 5.21
CA ALA A 33 4.67 -9.90 5.97
C ALA A 33 3.20 -10.09 6.37
N VAL A 34 2.59 -11.19 5.94
CA VAL A 34 1.21 -11.55 6.26
C VAL A 34 1.21 -12.77 7.17
N PHE A 35 0.57 -12.65 8.31
CA PHE A 35 0.51 -13.69 9.33
C PHE A 35 -0.65 -14.66 9.08
N ASP A 36 -0.82 -15.64 9.95
CA ASP A 36 -1.88 -16.63 9.85
C ASP A 36 -3.28 -15.98 9.75
N ALA A 37 -4.08 -16.50 8.81
CA ALA A 37 -5.45 -16.06 8.63
C ALA A 37 -6.38 -16.70 9.66
N HIS A 38 -7.24 -15.89 10.25
CA HIS A 38 -8.22 -16.27 11.25
C HIS A 38 -9.65 -16.10 10.72
N PRO A 39 -10.54 -17.09 10.93
CA PRO A 39 -11.94 -16.96 10.53
C PRO A 39 -12.65 -15.88 11.37
N MET A 40 -13.55 -15.14 10.73
CA MET A 40 -14.42 -14.19 11.42
C MET A 40 -15.74 -14.87 11.79
N GLY A 41 -15.77 -15.49 12.97
CA GLY A 41 -16.92 -16.25 13.46
C GLY A 41 -17.31 -17.37 12.49
N ASN A 42 -18.61 -17.46 12.19
CA ASN A 42 -19.17 -18.46 11.26
C ASN A 42 -19.30 -17.94 9.81
N SER A 43 -18.63 -16.83 9.48
CA SER A 43 -18.71 -16.24 8.13
C SER A 43 -17.66 -16.80 7.17
N ALA A 44 -17.81 -16.50 5.88
CA ALA A 44 -16.78 -16.78 4.86
C ALA A 44 -15.66 -15.72 4.83
N PHE A 45 -15.60 -14.82 5.81
CA PHE A 45 -14.52 -13.85 5.95
C PHE A 45 -13.40 -14.40 6.80
N THR A 46 -12.18 -14.14 6.36
CA THR A 46 -10.97 -14.35 7.15
C THR A 46 -10.22 -13.04 7.25
N TRP A 47 -9.49 -12.87 8.35
CA TRP A 47 -8.61 -11.73 8.57
C TRP A 47 -7.22 -12.23 8.99
N ALA A 48 -6.18 -11.56 8.54
CA ALA A 48 -4.80 -11.84 8.91
C ALA A 48 -4.13 -10.53 9.34
N PRO A 49 -3.35 -10.50 10.43
CA PRO A 49 -2.43 -9.39 10.67
C PRO A 49 -1.46 -9.24 9.50
N ASP A 50 -1.08 -8.00 9.17
CA ASP A 50 -0.03 -7.73 8.19
C ASP A 50 0.87 -6.55 8.60
N ILE A 51 2.12 -6.57 8.14
CA ILE A 51 3.11 -5.51 8.33
C ILE A 51 3.75 -5.20 6.99
N THR A 52 3.87 -3.91 6.66
CA THR A 52 4.47 -3.44 5.41
C THR A 52 5.59 -2.45 5.71
N ALA A 53 6.78 -2.68 5.17
CA ALA A 53 7.83 -1.67 5.06
C ALA A 53 7.94 -1.21 3.61
N GLY A 54 8.14 0.07 3.37
CA GLY A 54 8.09 0.63 2.03
C GLY A 54 9.00 1.80 1.78
N TRP A 55 9.31 2.01 0.50
CA TRP A 55 9.99 3.18 0.01
C TRP A 55 9.31 3.70 -1.27
N ILE A 56 9.04 4.99 -1.32
CA ILE A 56 8.51 5.69 -2.49
C ILE A 56 9.52 6.77 -2.88
N ASP A 57 9.89 6.80 -4.15
CA ASP A 57 10.82 7.79 -4.66
C ASP A 57 10.21 9.21 -4.67
N GLY A 58 11.10 10.20 -4.55
CA GLY A 58 10.77 11.58 -4.81
C GLY A 58 10.70 11.83 -6.31
N ARG A 59 9.93 12.84 -6.72
CA ARG A 59 9.81 13.26 -8.12
C ARG A 59 9.90 14.78 -8.26
N ASP A 60 10.54 15.27 -9.33
CA ASP A 60 10.68 16.71 -9.65
C ASP A 60 10.09 17.09 -11.03
N ASN A 61 9.44 16.14 -11.68
CA ASN A 61 8.71 16.32 -12.93
C ASN A 61 7.43 17.17 -12.76
N ILE A 62 6.88 17.27 -11.55
CA ILE A 62 5.65 18.04 -11.28
C ILE A 62 5.98 19.51 -10.97
N SER A 63 6.28 20.27 -12.03
CA SER A 63 6.71 21.68 -11.97
C SER A 63 5.79 22.60 -11.15
N ARG A 64 4.47 22.33 -11.15
CA ARG A 64 3.47 23.09 -10.38
C ARG A 64 3.73 23.14 -8.87
N PHE A 65 4.50 22.20 -8.32
CA PHE A 65 4.77 22.12 -6.87
C PHE A 65 6.22 22.46 -6.50
N ARG A 66 7.02 22.92 -7.47
CA ARG A 66 8.45 23.22 -7.29
C ARG A 66 8.75 24.19 -6.14
N TYR A 67 7.87 25.17 -5.93
CA TYR A 67 8.00 26.23 -4.92
C TYR A 67 6.94 26.15 -3.81
N ALA A 68 6.18 25.06 -3.75
CA ALA A 68 5.20 24.87 -2.69
C ALA A 68 5.91 24.48 -1.37
N ARG A 69 5.28 24.80 -0.23
CA ARG A 69 5.81 24.45 1.11
C ARG A 69 6.16 22.97 1.23
N TYR A 70 5.31 22.11 0.68
CA TYR A 70 5.60 20.70 0.47
C TYR A 70 5.88 20.50 -1.01
N THR A 71 6.98 19.85 -1.36
CA THR A 71 7.28 19.58 -2.78
C THR A 71 6.81 18.17 -3.14
N THR A 72 7.35 17.60 -4.21
CA THR A 72 7.17 16.18 -4.53
C THR A 72 8.49 15.41 -4.47
N ARG A 73 9.58 16.07 -4.03
CA ARG A 73 10.96 15.58 -4.13
C ARG A 73 11.42 14.70 -2.96
N ASP A 74 10.72 14.74 -1.84
CA ASP A 74 11.10 13.96 -0.67
C ASP A 74 10.91 12.47 -0.96
N HIS A 75 11.95 11.67 -0.71
CA HIS A 75 11.81 10.22 -0.65
C HIS A 75 11.08 9.82 0.64
N ILE A 76 10.15 8.88 0.52
CA ILE A 76 9.31 8.45 1.64
C ILE A 76 9.74 7.05 2.05
N TRP A 77 10.24 6.90 3.28
CA TRP A 77 10.38 5.60 3.94
C TRP A 77 9.19 5.41 4.86
N MET A 78 8.58 4.23 4.85
CA MET A 78 7.39 3.98 5.66
C MET A 78 7.36 2.61 6.30
N LEU A 79 6.60 2.54 7.40
CA LEU A 79 6.21 1.32 8.09
C LEU A 79 4.71 1.39 8.36
N ALA A 80 4.01 0.32 8.04
CA ALA A 80 2.58 0.17 8.25
C ALA A 80 2.30 -1.18 8.93
N GLY A 81 1.24 -1.23 9.72
CA GLY A 81 0.78 -2.47 10.33
C GLY A 81 -0.72 -2.46 10.47
N GLY A 82 -1.38 -3.55 10.11
CA GLY A 82 -2.83 -3.58 10.09
C GLY A 82 -3.39 -4.97 9.87
N VAL A 83 -4.44 -5.01 9.06
CA VAL A 83 -5.22 -6.22 8.83
C VAL A 83 -5.53 -6.37 7.35
N ARG A 84 -5.36 -7.61 6.88
CA ARG A 84 -5.79 -8.08 5.57
C ARG A 84 -7.05 -8.91 5.72
N PHE A 85 -8.02 -8.67 4.86
CA PHE A 85 -9.27 -9.40 4.78
C PHE A 85 -9.34 -10.19 3.47
N GLN A 86 -9.86 -11.40 3.55
CA GLN A 86 -10.19 -12.22 2.40
C GLN A 86 -11.61 -12.77 2.55
N TYR A 87 -12.29 -12.95 1.43
CA TYR A 87 -13.65 -13.47 1.38
C TYR A 87 -13.71 -14.67 0.44
N GLY A 88 -14.34 -15.76 0.90
CA GLY A 88 -14.74 -16.86 0.03
C GLY A 88 -14.58 -18.25 0.64
N ALA A 89 -15.31 -19.20 0.05
CA ALA A 89 -15.16 -20.62 0.35
C ALA A 89 -13.74 -21.11 -0.02
N PRO A 90 -13.23 -22.18 0.62
CA PRO A 90 -11.85 -22.64 0.43
C PRO A 90 -11.42 -22.85 -1.04
N ASP A 91 -12.37 -23.23 -1.89
CA ASP A 91 -12.26 -23.55 -3.32
C ASP A 91 -12.68 -22.40 -4.27
N ALA A 92 -13.14 -21.27 -3.74
CA ALA A 92 -13.60 -20.15 -4.55
C ALA A 92 -12.44 -19.42 -5.24
N TRP A 93 -12.56 -19.17 -6.55
CA TRP A 93 -11.54 -18.45 -7.34
C TRP A 93 -11.23 -17.05 -6.79
N TYR A 94 -12.25 -16.37 -6.25
CA TYR A 94 -12.16 -15.02 -5.71
C TYR A 94 -11.56 -14.97 -4.30
N ARG A 95 -11.29 -16.12 -3.65
CA ARG A 95 -10.59 -16.18 -2.35
C ARG A 95 -9.17 -15.62 -2.42
N ARG A 96 -8.61 -15.51 -3.63
CA ARG A 96 -7.34 -14.87 -3.92
C ARG A 96 -7.41 -13.34 -3.83
N LEU A 97 -8.60 -12.75 -3.89
CA LEU A 97 -8.78 -11.32 -3.67
C LEU A 97 -8.65 -11.00 -2.19
N PHE A 98 -8.00 -9.88 -1.90
CA PHE A 98 -7.86 -9.38 -0.55
C PHE A 98 -8.04 -7.87 -0.51
N PHE A 99 -8.45 -7.39 0.65
CA PHE A 99 -8.41 -5.98 1.01
C PHE A 99 -7.58 -5.82 2.28
N SER A 100 -6.54 -4.99 2.25
CA SER A 100 -5.73 -4.66 3.41
C SER A 100 -5.91 -3.20 3.80
N PHE A 101 -5.94 -2.93 5.10
CA PHE A 101 -5.97 -1.59 5.66
C PHE A 101 -4.99 -1.47 6.83
N GLN A 102 -4.08 -0.50 6.72
CA GLN A 102 -2.97 -0.33 7.66
C GLN A 102 -2.80 1.15 8.01
N PRO A 103 -2.87 1.56 9.30
CA PRO A 103 -2.22 2.79 9.71
C PRO A 103 -0.71 2.71 9.43
N SER A 104 -0.13 3.82 9.03
CA SER A 104 1.27 3.90 8.61
C SER A 104 1.95 5.14 9.15
N LEU A 105 3.26 5.02 9.38
CA LEU A 105 4.16 6.10 9.73
C LEU A 105 5.22 6.22 8.64
N HIS A 106 5.64 7.45 8.34
CA HIS A 106 6.65 7.66 7.32
C HIS A 106 7.55 8.87 7.55
N THR A 107 8.69 8.88 6.85
CA THR A 107 9.60 10.03 6.74
C THR A 107 9.26 10.87 5.51
N GLY A 108 9.83 12.08 5.44
CA GLY A 108 9.61 12.99 4.31
C GLY A 108 8.19 13.56 4.27
N ARG A 109 7.99 14.68 3.57
CA ARG A 109 6.66 15.28 3.39
C ARG A 109 6.49 15.82 1.99
N THR A 110 5.50 15.31 1.28
CA THR A 110 5.18 15.72 -0.08
C THR A 110 3.79 16.35 -0.17
N GLN A 111 3.41 16.79 -1.36
CA GLN A 111 2.03 17.21 -1.67
C GLN A 111 1.01 16.06 -1.57
N GLY A 112 1.48 14.80 -1.61
CA GLY A 112 0.67 13.60 -1.48
C GLY A 112 0.50 13.22 -0.02
N LEU A 113 1.63 13.13 0.68
CA LEU A 113 1.78 12.64 2.06
C LEU A 113 2.41 13.76 2.91
N SER A 114 1.58 14.62 3.49
CA SER A 114 2.04 15.83 4.18
C SER A 114 2.14 15.70 5.70
N SER A 115 1.62 14.62 6.27
CA SER A 115 1.74 14.27 7.68
C SER A 115 2.95 13.36 7.92
N SER A 116 3.14 12.91 9.15
CA SER A 116 4.05 11.79 9.47
C SER A 116 3.31 10.46 9.62
N TYR A 117 1.98 10.49 9.47
CA TYR A 117 1.10 9.36 9.60
C TYR A 117 0.09 9.38 8.46
N GLU A 118 -0.23 8.22 7.93
CA GLU A 118 -1.15 8.05 6.79
C GLU A 118 -1.90 6.72 6.96
N PHE A 119 -2.94 6.50 6.16
CA PHE A 119 -3.61 5.22 6.03
C PHE A 119 -3.28 4.61 4.68
N THR A 120 -2.82 3.36 4.70
CA THR A 120 -2.55 2.55 3.52
C THR A 120 -3.70 1.58 3.31
N SER A 121 -4.36 1.65 2.17
CA SER A 121 -5.35 0.66 1.74
C SER A 121 -4.85 -0.06 0.49
N THR A 122 -5.01 -1.37 0.44
CA THR A 122 -4.62 -2.18 -0.72
C THR A 122 -5.76 -3.08 -1.12
N LEU A 123 -6.21 -2.98 -2.37
CA LEU A 123 -7.05 -4.00 -3.00
C LEU A 123 -6.16 -4.83 -3.90
N GLY A 124 -6.09 -6.13 -3.66
CA GLY A 124 -5.17 -6.97 -4.41
C GLY A 124 -5.70 -8.36 -4.70
N TRP A 125 -4.92 -9.07 -5.52
CA TRP A 125 -5.08 -10.46 -5.85
C TRP A 125 -3.76 -11.16 -5.59
N GLN A 126 -3.79 -12.27 -4.84
CA GLN A 126 -2.61 -13.03 -4.49
C GLN A 126 -2.80 -14.51 -4.84
N ALA A 127 -1.97 -15.00 -5.75
CA ALA A 127 -1.79 -16.42 -6.01
C ALA A 127 -0.72 -17.01 -5.05
N GLU A 128 -0.16 -18.16 -5.38
CA GLU A 128 0.85 -18.84 -4.56
C GLU A 128 2.22 -18.13 -4.54
N HIS A 129 2.61 -17.51 -5.65
CA HIS A 129 3.89 -16.81 -5.75
C HIS A 129 3.80 -15.40 -6.31
N TRP A 130 2.60 -14.95 -6.69
CA TRP A 130 2.42 -13.68 -7.40
C TRP A 130 1.32 -12.85 -6.74
N MET A 131 1.55 -11.55 -6.69
CA MET A 131 0.62 -10.56 -6.18
C MET A 131 0.46 -9.43 -7.20
N LEU A 132 -0.78 -8.98 -7.35
CA LEU A 132 -1.14 -7.74 -8.03
C LEU A 132 -1.92 -6.87 -7.05
N GLY A 133 -1.64 -5.58 -7.00
CA GLY A 133 -2.26 -4.68 -6.03
C GLY A 133 -2.49 -3.27 -6.54
N LEU A 134 -3.62 -2.70 -6.15
CA LEU A 134 -3.85 -1.27 -6.16
C LEU A 134 -3.72 -0.76 -4.74
N ARG A 135 -2.72 0.09 -4.47
CA ARG A 135 -2.46 0.66 -3.15
C ARG A 135 -2.74 2.15 -3.15
N HIS A 136 -3.50 2.62 -2.17
CA HIS A 136 -3.74 4.03 -1.92
C HIS A 136 -3.21 4.41 -0.54
N ILE A 137 -2.49 5.53 -0.47
CA ILE A 137 -1.96 6.07 0.79
C ILE A 137 -2.40 7.51 0.94
N SER A 138 -3.08 7.82 2.04
CA SER A 138 -3.48 9.19 2.39
C SER A 138 -3.87 9.34 3.86
N ASN A 139 -3.93 10.56 4.37
CA ASN A 139 -4.24 10.84 5.77
C ASN A 139 -5.73 11.05 6.01
N GLY A 140 -6.58 10.70 5.03
CA GLY A 140 -8.03 10.89 5.12
C GLY A 140 -8.45 12.35 5.28
N PHE A 141 -7.67 13.29 4.75
CA PHE A 141 -7.87 14.74 4.87
C PHE A 141 -7.66 15.33 6.28
N LEU A 142 -7.01 14.58 7.19
CA LEU A 142 -6.68 15.06 8.53
C LEU A 142 -5.57 16.13 8.52
N HIS A 143 -4.73 16.16 7.49
CA HIS A 143 -3.69 17.18 7.34
C HIS A 143 -3.49 17.58 5.87
N MET A 144 -3.46 18.88 5.58
CA MET A 144 -3.32 19.40 4.22
C MET A 144 -1.87 19.78 3.91
N PRO A 145 -1.41 19.60 2.66
CA PRO A 145 -2.10 19.01 1.51
C PRO A 145 -2.21 17.48 1.58
N ASN A 146 -3.34 16.90 1.18
CA ASN A 146 -3.54 15.45 1.13
C ASN A 146 -4.02 15.03 -0.27
N ARG A 147 -3.12 15.04 -1.25
CA ARG A 147 -3.49 14.47 -2.57
C ARG A 147 -3.52 12.97 -2.54
N GLY A 148 -2.81 12.35 -1.60
CA GLY A 148 -2.60 10.91 -1.55
C GLY A 148 -1.72 10.41 -2.70
N GLU A 149 -1.34 9.16 -2.58
CA GLU A 149 -0.57 8.41 -3.57
C GLU A 149 -1.36 7.17 -3.97
N ASN A 150 -1.48 6.93 -5.29
CA ASN A 150 -2.11 5.75 -5.86
C ASN A 150 -1.06 4.94 -6.60
N MET A 151 -1.05 3.62 -6.40
CA MET A 151 0.00 2.75 -6.92
C MET A 151 -0.60 1.52 -7.59
N LEU A 152 0.04 1.10 -8.66
CA LEU A 152 -0.11 -0.24 -9.21
C LEU A 152 1.14 -1.04 -8.87
N LEU A 153 0.94 -2.18 -8.21
CA LEU A 153 2.00 -3.01 -7.67
C LEU A 153 1.95 -4.42 -8.25
N VAL A 154 3.13 -4.97 -8.51
CA VAL A 154 3.35 -6.37 -8.82
C VAL A 154 4.35 -6.93 -7.83
N GLY A 155 4.10 -8.11 -7.30
CA GLY A 155 4.98 -8.71 -6.30
C GLY A 155 5.17 -10.21 -6.45
N VAL A 156 6.20 -10.70 -5.78
CA VAL A 156 6.53 -12.11 -5.64
C VAL A 156 6.39 -12.50 -4.17
N THR A 157 5.76 -13.64 -3.92
CA THR A 157 5.47 -14.14 -2.57
C THR A 157 6.15 -15.49 -2.31
N PHE A 158 6.68 -15.67 -1.10
CA PHE A 158 7.39 -16.86 -0.64
C PHE A 158 6.97 -17.29 0.77
#